data_AF-A0AAD7XK75-F1
#
_entry.id   AF-A0AAD7XK75-F1
#
_cell.length_a   1.000
_cell.length_b   1.000
_cell.length_c   1.000
_cell.angle_alpha   90.00
_cell.angle_beta   90.00
_cell.angle_gamma   90.00
#
_symmetry.space_group_name_H-M   'P 1'
#
loop_
_entity.id
_entity.type
_entity.pdbx_description
1 polymer ?
#
loop_
_entity_poly.entity_id
_entity_poly.type
_entity_poly.pdbx_seq_one_letter_code
_entity_poly.pdbx_strand_id
1 'polypeptide(L)'
;MSKLFHLRSVRLFSTMRDTLNNFGSQMPSGPSGGGSALTALAGICGLGFLGYNSFFTVQGGERAVLWSRIAGVKDYVYGEGMHARIPLVEYPVHFDVRTRPRNVQSLTGSKDLQMVNITLRVLSKPSIEDLGFIYKRLGHDYDDRVLPSIVNEVTKAVVACYNASELLTKREQVSQEIRNRLVRRSADFRIVLEDVSITHLSFSTEYTAAVEAKQVAQQEAERARYIVEKALQEKKSIIVKAQGEAKAAELVGKAIQNNPGFIKLRKIETAKEIASTVARAQNKIYLSSDSLLLNLLGGEEEDDVLMDSSSLRDAFRARAAAKVEESKAAVRAEREAARYRGRPVRGELGMRDRRVQAAQEPQNELRELTENGDNWGLLALPGLLLRFGAVFAFAAGVAALFVDNYDTYNELVDLAFSKRAALSALVGATFSLGSAARLLAQWNYVASRLSDKTLYFEETGWADGFRLQKPDNTAFRDQLLYDDEVAPRKATVQLAFALVLAAALLSLAAFVLVWIP
;
A
#
# COMPACT_ATOMS: atom_id res chain seq x y z
N MET A 1 16.66 40.19 37.75
CA MET A 1 16.36 40.68 36.38
C MET A 1 14.86 40.77 36.03
N SER A 2 13.92 40.29 36.86
CA SER A 2 12.47 40.39 36.57
C SER A 2 11.89 41.83 36.74
N LYS A 3 12.35 42.61 37.72
CA LYS A 3 11.87 43.99 37.95
C LYS A 3 12.32 45.01 36.88
N LEU A 4 13.44 44.76 36.19
CA LEU A 4 13.92 45.64 35.11
C LEU A 4 13.12 45.48 33.81
N PHE A 5 12.59 44.28 33.56
CA PHE A 5 11.70 44.00 32.43
C PHE A 5 10.33 44.64 32.62
N HIS A 6 9.81 44.64 33.85
CA HIS A 6 8.51 45.25 34.17
C HIS A 6 8.53 46.78 34.06
N LEU A 7 9.67 47.42 34.37
CA LEU A 7 9.82 48.88 34.22
C LEU A 7 10.05 49.31 32.77
N ARG A 8 10.63 48.44 31.92
CA ARG A 8 10.78 48.69 30.47
C ARG A 8 9.47 48.46 29.69
N SER A 9 8.68 47.45 30.04
CA SER A 9 7.38 47.20 29.40
C SER A 9 6.35 48.28 29.72
N VAL A 10 6.33 48.80 30.95
CA VAL A 10 5.43 49.90 31.35
C VAL A 10 5.80 51.22 30.68
N ARG A 11 7.10 51.53 30.53
CA ARG A 11 7.54 52.71 29.77
C ARG A 11 7.25 52.59 28.28
N LEU A 12 7.42 51.41 27.69
CA LEU A 12 7.07 51.18 26.29
C LEU A 12 5.56 51.35 26.05
N PHE A 13 4.74 50.88 27.00
CA PHE A 13 3.28 51.03 26.96
C PHE A 13 2.81 52.48 27.15
N SER A 14 3.44 53.25 28.05
CA SER A 14 3.11 54.67 28.22
C SER A 14 3.56 55.48 27.00
N THR A 15 4.77 55.24 26.47
CA THR A 15 5.21 55.91 25.24
C THR A 15 4.38 55.50 24.04
N MET A 16 3.94 54.24 23.93
CA MET A 16 3.02 53.80 22.88
C MET A 16 1.65 54.46 23.01
N ARG A 17 1.10 54.57 24.23
CA ARG A 17 -0.16 55.26 24.52
C ARG A 17 -0.08 56.74 24.19
N ASP A 18 1.03 57.39 24.54
CA ASP A 18 1.27 58.81 24.26
C ASP A 18 1.50 59.05 22.76
N THR A 19 2.18 58.14 22.05
CA THR A 19 2.28 58.20 20.60
C THR A 19 0.96 57.90 19.90
N LEU A 20 0.13 56.98 20.40
CA LEU A 20 -1.22 56.69 19.87
C LEU A 20 -2.18 57.88 20.07
N ASN A 21 -2.11 58.52 21.24
CA ASN A 21 -2.89 59.73 21.52
C ASN A 21 -2.43 60.93 20.68
N ASN A 22 -1.11 61.08 20.46
CA ASN A 22 -0.58 62.14 19.60
C ASN A 22 -0.79 61.86 18.09
N PHE A 23 -0.88 60.60 17.66
CA PHE A 23 -1.20 60.23 16.27
C PHE A 23 -2.65 60.57 15.91
N GLY A 24 -3.57 60.49 16.87
CA GLY A 24 -4.96 60.92 16.70
C GLY A 24 -5.11 62.44 16.48
N SER A 25 -4.16 63.25 16.96
CA SER A 25 -4.21 64.72 16.89
C SER A 25 -3.53 65.35 15.66
N GLN A 26 -2.87 64.57 14.80
CA GLN A 26 -2.08 65.07 13.66
C GLN A 26 -2.53 64.52 12.29
N MET A 27 -3.80 64.16 12.13
CA MET A 27 -4.34 63.93 10.78
C MET A 27 -4.75 65.26 10.14
N PRO A 28 -4.35 65.55 8.88
CA PRO A 28 -4.81 66.75 8.19
C PRO A 28 -6.30 66.65 7.92
N SER A 29 -7.05 67.66 8.33
CA SER A 29 -8.47 67.85 7.99
C SER A 29 -8.62 68.16 6.49
N GLY A 30 -8.71 67.11 5.68
CA GLY A 30 -9.20 67.18 4.30
C GLY A 30 -10.74 67.29 4.26
N PRO A 31 -11.33 67.78 3.15
CA PRO A 31 -12.67 68.33 3.13
C PRO A 31 -13.75 67.29 3.46
N SER A 32 -14.78 67.78 4.15
CA SER A 32 -15.95 67.06 4.62
C SER A 32 -16.67 66.30 3.51
N GLY A 33 -16.55 64.98 3.50
CA GLY A 33 -17.35 64.08 2.66
C GLY A 33 -16.71 62.70 2.52
N GLY A 34 -17.17 61.70 3.29
CA GLY A 34 -16.93 60.26 3.09
C GLY A 34 -15.49 59.72 3.27
N GLY A 35 -14.43 60.49 3.04
CA GLY A 35 -13.04 60.02 3.01
C GLY A 35 -12.32 59.94 4.37
N SER A 36 -12.77 60.70 5.36
CA SER A 36 -12.16 60.70 6.72
C SER A 36 -12.51 59.45 7.52
N ALA A 37 -13.70 58.90 7.34
CA ALA A 37 -14.11 57.63 7.95
C ALA A 37 -13.32 56.44 7.39
N LEU A 38 -13.05 56.44 6.07
CA LEU A 38 -12.29 55.39 5.40
C LEU A 38 -10.81 55.38 5.82
N THR A 39 -10.19 56.54 6.00
CA THR A 39 -8.79 56.64 6.46
C THR A 39 -8.63 56.26 7.94
N ALA A 40 -9.58 56.66 8.79
CA ALA A 40 -9.61 56.24 10.19
C ALA A 40 -9.85 54.72 10.33
N LEU A 41 -10.78 54.15 9.56
CA LEU A 41 -11.01 52.71 9.51
C LEU A 41 -9.79 51.96 8.96
N ALA A 42 -9.15 52.45 7.90
CA ALA A 42 -7.93 51.84 7.37
C ALA A 42 -6.78 51.85 8.39
N GLY A 43 -6.64 52.92 9.18
CA GLY A 43 -5.65 53.01 10.27
C GLY A 43 -5.93 52.00 11.39
N ILE A 44 -7.18 51.89 11.84
CA ILE A 44 -7.59 50.92 12.87
C ILE A 44 -7.42 49.48 12.38
N CYS A 45 -7.85 49.19 11.14
CA CYS A 45 -7.67 47.89 10.51
C CYS A 45 -6.17 47.56 10.33
N GLY A 46 -5.34 48.52 9.93
CA GLY A 46 -3.90 48.34 9.80
C GLY A 46 -3.22 48.03 11.13
N LEU A 47 -3.56 48.77 12.19
CA LEU A 47 -3.05 48.51 13.54
C LEU A 47 -3.54 47.17 14.11
N GLY A 48 -4.81 46.82 13.87
CA GLY A 48 -5.36 45.51 14.23
C GLY A 48 -4.67 44.36 13.50
N PHE A 49 -4.40 44.51 12.21
CA PHE A 49 -3.68 43.53 11.39
C PHE A 49 -2.23 43.36 11.85
N LEU A 50 -1.53 44.45 12.20
CA LEU A 50 -0.19 44.39 12.75
C LEU A 50 -0.17 43.75 14.15
N GLY A 51 -1.15 44.08 15.00
CA GLY A 51 -1.32 43.47 16.32
C GLY A 51 -1.55 41.97 16.24
N TYR A 52 -2.41 41.52 15.33
CA TYR A 52 -2.65 40.10 15.10
C TYR A 52 -1.39 39.37 14.57
N ASN A 53 -0.70 39.96 13.58
CA ASN A 53 0.54 39.38 13.04
C ASN A 53 1.74 39.44 13.99
N SER A 54 1.65 40.16 15.10
CA SER A 54 2.71 40.26 16.10
C SER A 54 2.80 39.01 16.99
N PHE A 55 1.83 38.11 16.94
CA PHE A 55 1.86 36.85 17.68
C PHE A 55 2.06 35.67 16.75
N PHE A 56 2.75 34.65 17.24
CA PHE A 56 2.85 33.34 16.61
C PHE A 56 2.80 32.26 17.68
N THR A 57 2.27 31.10 17.33
CA THR A 57 2.10 29.97 18.24
C THR A 57 2.99 28.81 17.79
N VAL A 58 3.65 28.17 18.75
CA VAL A 58 4.46 26.96 18.51
C VAL A 58 3.73 25.78 19.12
N GLN A 59 3.47 24.76 18.29
CA GLN A 59 2.72 23.58 18.70
C GLN A 59 3.60 22.59 19.48
N GLY A 60 2.94 21.66 20.18
CA GLY A 60 3.60 20.59 20.94
C GLY A 60 4.52 19.72 20.08
N GLY A 61 5.79 19.58 20.46
CA GLY A 61 6.77 18.82 19.69
C GLY A 61 7.42 19.59 18.53
N GLU A 62 7.12 20.87 18.38
CA GLU A 62 7.85 21.78 17.50
C GLU A 62 8.68 22.79 18.29
N ARG A 63 9.67 23.38 17.64
CA ARG A 63 10.45 24.51 18.13
C ARG A 63 10.59 25.53 17.02
N ALA A 64 10.58 26.81 17.36
CA ALA A 64 10.72 27.86 16.36
C ALA A 64 12.03 28.63 16.51
N VAL A 65 12.63 28.98 15.38
CA VAL A 65 13.76 29.89 15.29
C VAL A 65 13.30 31.11 14.51
N LEU A 66 13.61 32.32 15.01
CA LEU A 66 13.25 33.55 14.31
C LEU A 66 14.32 33.93 13.29
N TRP A 67 13.90 34.11 12.05
CA TRP A 67 14.67 34.80 11.02
C TRP A 67 14.27 36.28 10.98
N SER A 68 15.24 37.18 11.20
CA SER A 68 15.06 38.62 11.07
C SER A 68 15.61 39.10 9.73
N ARG A 69 14.85 39.94 9.02
CA ARG A 69 15.29 40.57 7.77
C ARG A 69 16.53 41.47 7.95
N ILE A 70 16.76 42.00 9.16
CA ILE A 70 17.85 42.95 9.45
C ILE A 70 19.06 42.24 10.09
N ALA A 71 18.82 41.36 11.06
CA ALA A 71 19.88 40.72 11.85
C ALA A 71 20.17 39.26 11.44
N GLY A 72 19.40 38.70 10.51
CA GLY A 72 19.48 37.29 10.12
C GLY A 72 18.84 36.35 11.15
N VAL A 73 19.28 35.09 11.15
CA VAL A 73 18.77 34.04 12.05
C VAL A 73 19.25 34.27 13.48
N LYS A 74 18.31 34.37 14.43
CA LYS A 74 18.61 34.46 15.87
C LYS A 74 18.96 33.07 16.43
N ASP A 75 19.86 33.02 17.40
CA ASP A 75 20.27 31.76 18.02
C ASP A 75 19.31 31.28 19.12
N TYR A 76 18.41 32.15 19.60
CA TYR A 76 17.43 31.80 20.62
C TYR A 76 16.30 30.93 20.04
N VAL A 77 16.06 29.80 20.68
CA VAL A 77 15.04 28.82 20.30
C VAL A 77 13.77 29.02 21.12
N TYR A 78 12.65 29.20 20.44
CA TYR A 78 11.34 29.36 21.05
C TYR A 78 10.69 28.00 21.29
N GLY A 79 10.32 27.76 22.55
CA GLY A 79 9.58 26.57 22.97
C GLY A 79 8.11 26.61 22.60
N GLU A 80 7.36 25.63 23.07
CA GLU A 80 5.90 25.54 22.90
C GLU A 80 5.18 26.75 23.50
N GLY A 81 4.06 27.15 22.87
CA GLY A 81 3.20 28.23 23.35
C GLY A 81 3.15 29.45 22.43
N MET A 82 2.47 30.50 22.88
CA MET A 82 2.32 31.76 22.14
C MET A 82 3.49 32.70 22.43
N HIS A 83 4.16 33.15 21.39
CA HIS A 83 5.28 34.08 21.44
C HIS A 83 4.99 35.33 20.62
N ALA A 84 5.67 36.42 20.94
CA ALA A 84 5.57 37.67 20.19
C ALA A 84 6.74 37.80 19.20
N ARG A 85 6.45 38.30 18.01
CA ARG A 85 7.40 38.65 16.96
C ARG A 85 7.13 40.06 16.46
N ILE A 86 8.13 40.70 15.88
CA ILE A 86 7.95 41.98 15.19
C ILE A 86 7.38 41.68 13.78
N PRO A 87 6.14 42.10 13.46
CA PRO A 87 5.54 41.84 12.15
C PRO A 87 6.38 42.51 11.06
N LEU A 88 6.41 41.92 9.86
CA LEU A 88 7.21 42.31 8.67
C LEU A 88 8.74 42.14 8.78
N VAL A 89 9.32 42.20 9.99
CA VAL A 89 10.77 42.08 10.19
C VAL A 89 11.17 40.65 10.55
N GLU A 90 10.37 39.99 11.38
CA GLU A 90 10.68 38.68 11.94
C GLU A 90 9.72 37.61 11.43
N TYR A 91 10.28 36.49 10.98
CA TYR A 91 9.57 35.35 10.44
C TYR A 91 9.93 34.11 11.26
N PRO A 92 8.96 33.44 11.89
CA PRO A 92 9.19 32.20 12.61
C PRO A 92 9.40 31.05 11.61
N VAL A 93 10.49 30.31 11.79
CA VAL A 93 10.77 29.06 11.10
C VAL A 93 10.53 27.93 12.09
N HIS A 94 9.55 27.09 11.77
CA HIS A 94 9.16 25.98 12.62
C HIS A 94 10.02 24.76 12.31
N PHE A 95 10.47 24.06 13.35
CA PHE A 95 11.22 22.82 13.28
C PHE A 95 10.51 21.76 14.10
N ASP A 96 10.28 20.60 13.48
CA ASP A 96 9.86 19.41 14.21
C ASP A 96 11.05 18.83 14.97
N VAL A 97 10.92 18.70 16.28
CA VAL A 97 11.97 18.13 17.15
C VAL A 97 11.67 16.68 17.53
N ARG A 98 10.65 16.07 16.92
CA ARG A 98 10.31 14.66 17.10
C ARG A 98 11.30 13.78 16.35
N THR A 99 11.47 12.57 16.86
CA THR A 99 12.29 11.54 16.21
C THR A 99 11.63 11.09 14.92
N ARG A 100 12.37 11.19 13.81
CA ARG A 100 11.93 10.73 12.50
C ARG A 100 12.75 9.51 12.07
N PRO A 101 12.10 8.43 11.61
CA PRO A 101 12.81 7.29 11.05
C PRO A 101 13.24 7.58 9.62
N ARG A 102 14.48 7.26 9.29
CA ARG A 102 14.99 7.31 7.92
C ARG A 102 15.69 6.01 7.56
N ASN A 103 15.35 5.46 6.39
CA ASN A 103 16.02 4.28 5.85
C ASN A 103 17.02 4.72 4.78
N VAL A 104 18.29 4.34 4.95
CA VAL A 104 19.36 4.62 3.99
C VAL A 104 19.94 3.28 3.53
N GLN A 105 20.03 3.10 2.21
CA GLN A 105 20.63 1.91 1.60
C GLN A 105 22.05 2.23 1.17
N SER A 106 22.97 1.31 1.46
CA SER A 106 24.38 1.40 1.08
C SER A 106 24.85 0.09 0.46
N LEU A 107 25.33 0.17 -0.78
CA LEU A 107 26.08 -0.90 -1.41
C LEU A 107 27.56 -0.75 -1.04
N THR A 108 28.14 -1.78 -0.43
CA THR A 108 29.52 -1.75 0.07
C THR A 108 30.21 -3.11 -0.07
N GLY A 109 31.54 -3.11 -0.12
CA GLY A 109 32.36 -4.31 -0.08
C GLY A 109 32.69 -4.70 1.35
N SER A 110 32.57 -5.99 1.68
CA SER A 110 33.09 -6.58 2.91
C SER A 110 34.61 -6.76 2.85
N LYS A 111 35.23 -7.13 3.96
CA LYS A 111 36.67 -7.43 4.06
C LYS A 111 37.14 -8.52 3.09
N ASP A 112 36.25 -9.48 2.77
CA ASP A 112 36.52 -10.57 1.81
C ASP A 112 36.18 -10.19 0.35
N LEU A 113 36.07 -8.88 0.06
CA LEU A 113 35.73 -8.34 -1.27
C LEU A 113 34.36 -8.79 -1.81
N GLN A 114 33.44 -9.23 -0.93
CA GLN A 114 32.07 -9.53 -1.33
C GLN A 114 31.19 -8.29 -1.26
N MET A 115 30.38 -8.08 -2.29
CA MET A 115 29.42 -6.97 -2.35
C MET A 115 28.21 -7.29 -1.46
N VAL A 116 27.87 -6.33 -0.61
CA VAL A 116 26.76 -6.41 0.35
C VAL A 116 25.88 -5.18 0.19
N ASN A 117 24.58 -5.39 0.04
CA ASN A 117 23.59 -4.33 0.12
C ASN A 117 23.03 -4.29 1.55
N ILE A 118 23.23 -3.17 2.23
CA ILE A 118 22.83 -3.00 3.63
C ILE A 118 21.90 -1.81 3.72
N THR A 119 20.72 -2.03 4.30
CA THR A 119 19.77 -0.97 4.64
C THR A 119 19.86 -0.70 6.14
N LEU A 120 20.14 0.54 6.48
CA LEU A 120 20.14 1.02 7.86
C LEU A 120 18.90 1.89 8.09
N ARG A 121 18.22 1.65 9.21
CA ARG A 121 17.24 2.57 9.76
C ARG A 121 17.91 3.40 10.84
N VAL A 122 17.83 4.71 10.67
CA VAL A 122 18.37 5.70 11.58
C VAL A 122 17.21 6.50 12.14
N LEU A 123 17.10 6.54 13.45
CA LEU A 123 16.17 7.40 14.17
C LEU A 123 16.91 8.67 14.56
N SER A 124 16.57 9.79 13.93
CA SER A 124 17.25 11.07 14.12
C SER A 124 16.30 12.16 14.58
N LYS A 125 16.83 13.10 15.35
CA LYS A 125 16.19 14.36 15.71
C LYS A 125 17.24 15.47 15.80
N PRO A 126 16.86 16.74 15.60
CA PRO A 126 17.81 17.85 15.71
C PRO A 126 18.08 18.17 17.19
N SER A 127 19.28 18.68 17.50
CA SER A 127 19.56 19.24 18.82
C SER A 127 18.70 20.50 19.05
N ILE A 128 17.90 20.51 20.13
CA ILE A 128 16.99 21.61 20.45
C ILE A 128 17.74 22.93 20.67
N GLU A 129 18.91 22.87 21.29
CA GLU A 129 19.69 24.06 21.64
C GLU A 129 20.38 24.71 20.43
N ASP A 130 20.71 23.92 19.41
CA ASP A 130 21.51 24.34 18.27
C ASP A 130 20.71 24.54 16.97
N LEU A 131 19.37 24.63 17.06
CA LEU A 131 18.51 24.77 15.87
C LEU A 131 18.89 25.98 14.98
N GLY A 132 19.31 27.08 15.59
CA GLY A 132 19.80 28.25 14.84
C GLY A 132 21.05 27.93 14.00
N PHE A 133 21.97 27.12 14.51
CA PHE A 133 23.15 26.66 13.76
C PHE A 133 22.77 25.70 12.64
N ILE A 134 21.87 24.76 12.92
CA ILE A 134 21.38 23.78 11.95
C ILE A 134 20.74 24.52 10.77
N TYR A 135 19.84 25.47 11.04
CA TYR A 135 19.19 26.24 9.99
C TYR A 135 20.16 27.07 9.15
N LYS A 136 21.15 27.72 9.78
CA LYS A 136 22.16 28.53 9.08
C LYS A 136 23.05 27.70 8.16
N ARG A 137 23.45 26.49 8.55
CA ARG A 137 24.48 25.70 7.85
C ARG A 137 23.90 24.62 6.94
N LEU A 138 22.83 23.96 7.37
CA LEU A 138 22.25 22.78 6.71
C LEU A 138 20.99 23.16 5.94
N GLY A 139 20.18 24.07 6.51
CA GLY A 139 18.88 24.47 6.01
C GLY A 139 17.73 23.80 6.77
N HIS A 140 16.53 23.86 6.20
CA HIS A 140 15.36 23.16 6.74
C HIS A 140 15.50 21.64 6.57
N ASP A 141 16.00 21.18 5.41
CA ASP A 141 16.17 19.77 5.04
C ASP A 141 17.52 19.20 5.52
N TYR A 142 17.83 19.42 6.79
CA TYR A 142 19.14 19.06 7.35
C TYR A 142 19.39 17.55 7.36
N ASP A 143 18.34 16.76 7.54
CA ASP A 143 18.37 15.31 7.60
C ASP A 143 18.58 14.68 6.21
N ASP A 144 17.84 15.15 5.20
CA ASP A 144 17.96 14.68 3.82
C ASP A 144 19.33 14.97 3.20
N ARG A 145 19.88 16.15 3.50
CA ARG A 145 21.15 16.59 2.91
C ARG A 145 22.37 15.85 3.48
N VAL A 146 22.41 15.61 4.79
CA VAL A 146 23.65 15.11 5.45
C VAL A 146 23.58 13.66 5.88
N LEU A 147 22.43 13.16 6.35
CA LEU A 147 22.36 11.79 6.88
C LEU A 147 22.77 10.73 5.86
N PRO A 148 22.32 10.75 4.58
CA PRO A 148 22.74 9.74 3.61
C PRO A 148 24.26 9.72 3.40
N SER A 149 24.91 10.88 3.42
CA SER A 149 26.35 11.00 3.22
C SER A 149 27.13 10.37 4.38
N ILE A 150 26.83 10.79 5.62
CA ILE A 150 27.54 10.27 6.80
C ILE A 150 27.24 8.80 7.07
N VAL A 151 26.00 8.36 6.82
CA VAL A 151 25.60 6.96 7.00
C VAL A 151 26.36 6.10 6.00
N ASN A 152 26.40 6.48 4.73
CA ASN A 152 27.13 5.72 3.71
C ASN A 152 28.65 5.68 4.00
N GLU A 153 29.24 6.79 4.43
CA GLU A 153 30.66 6.86 4.83
C GLU A 153 30.97 5.88 5.96
N VAL A 154 30.25 5.99 7.09
CA VAL A 154 30.49 5.18 8.29
C VAL A 154 30.18 3.71 8.04
N THR A 155 29.09 3.41 7.33
CA THR A 155 28.71 2.03 7.01
C THR A 155 29.77 1.36 6.17
N LYS A 156 30.27 2.03 5.12
CA LYS A 156 31.34 1.50 4.27
C LYS A 156 32.62 1.28 5.07
N ALA A 157 32.97 2.20 5.96
CA ALA A 157 34.17 2.08 6.79
C ALA A 157 34.10 0.90 7.79
N VAL A 158 32.94 0.66 8.41
CA VAL A 158 32.78 -0.44 9.37
C VAL A 158 32.68 -1.78 8.64
N VAL A 159 31.86 -1.87 7.59
CA VAL A 159 31.61 -3.13 6.88
C VAL A 159 32.87 -3.66 6.21
N ALA A 160 33.76 -2.78 5.74
CA ALA A 160 35.07 -3.17 5.20
C ALA A 160 35.99 -3.84 6.24
N CYS A 161 35.72 -3.71 7.54
CA CYS A 161 36.50 -4.38 8.60
C CYS A 161 36.02 -5.81 8.89
N TYR A 162 34.82 -6.20 8.42
CA TYR A 162 34.20 -7.49 8.72
C TYR A 162 34.07 -8.38 7.50
N ASN A 163 34.19 -9.68 7.74
CA ASN A 163 33.94 -10.71 6.73
C ASN A 163 32.43 -10.88 6.49
N ALA A 164 32.05 -11.32 5.30
CA ALA A 164 30.63 -11.47 4.94
C ALA A 164 29.87 -12.43 5.88
N SER A 165 30.51 -13.51 6.33
CA SER A 165 29.94 -14.44 7.32
C SER A 165 29.77 -13.82 8.72
N GLU A 166 30.64 -12.88 9.10
CA GLU A 166 30.57 -12.19 10.39
C GLU A 166 29.45 -11.15 10.41
N LEU A 167 29.14 -10.52 9.28
CA LEU A 167 28.01 -9.60 9.18
C LEU A 167 26.66 -10.29 9.46
N LEU A 168 26.57 -11.59 9.20
CA LEU A 168 25.38 -12.39 9.50
C LEU A 168 25.38 -12.90 10.95
N THR A 169 26.52 -13.42 11.43
CA THR A 169 26.61 -14.06 12.75
C THR A 169 26.78 -13.07 13.91
N LYS A 170 27.54 -11.98 13.70
CA LYS A 170 27.85 -10.94 14.70
C LYS A 170 27.13 -9.61 14.40
N ARG A 171 25.95 -9.67 13.76
CA ARG A 171 25.18 -8.50 13.31
C ARG A 171 24.97 -7.46 14.41
N GLU A 172 24.73 -7.89 15.64
CA GLU A 172 24.50 -6.99 16.77
C GLU A 172 25.76 -6.18 17.12
N GLN A 173 26.92 -6.83 17.16
CA GLN A 173 28.20 -6.15 17.41
C GLN A 173 28.51 -5.12 16.31
N VAL A 174 28.29 -5.51 15.05
CA VAL A 174 28.46 -4.60 13.90
C VAL A 174 27.49 -3.42 13.99
N SER A 175 26.22 -3.65 14.34
CA SER A 175 25.20 -2.61 14.51
C SER A 175 25.58 -1.60 15.60
N GLN A 176 26.09 -2.09 16.74
CA GLN A 176 26.57 -1.23 17.83
C GLN A 176 27.81 -0.41 17.42
N GLU A 177 28.74 -1.00 16.69
CA GLU A 177 29.92 -0.27 16.20
C GLU A 177 29.55 0.81 15.19
N ILE A 178 28.64 0.51 14.24
CA ILE A 178 28.07 1.50 13.33
C ILE A 178 27.42 2.63 14.12
N ARG A 179 26.57 2.31 15.10
CA ARG A 179 25.90 3.31 15.94
C ARG A 179 26.91 4.22 16.63
N ASN A 180 27.91 3.67 17.29
CA ASN A 180 28.90 4.46 18.04
C ASN A 180 29.69 5.41 17.13
N ARG A 181 30.11 4.95 15.94
CA ARG A 181 30.80 5.80 14.97
C ARG A 181 29.88 6.86 14.37
N LEU A 182 28.64 6.49 14.07
CA LEU A 182 27.66 7.40 13.49
C LEU A 182 27.22 8.49 14.48
N VAL A 183 27.03 8.16 15.77
CA VAL A 183 26.72 9.14 16.83
C VAL A 183 27.86 10.15 17.00
N ARG A 184 29.12 9.69 16.98
CA ARG A 184 30.27 10.61 17.03
C ARG A 184 30.30 11.53 15.81
N ARG A 185 30.04 10.99 14.61
CA ARG A 185 30.04 11.75 13.36
C ARG A 185 28.86 12.71 13.24
N SER A 186 27.67 12.34 13.73
CA SER A 186 26.47 13.18 13.66
C SER A 186 26.53 14.37 14.64
N ALA A 187 27.30 14.23 15.72
CA ALA A 187 27.52 15.30 16.69
C ALA A 187 28.17 16.54 16.06
N ASP A 188 29.04 16.38 15.06
CA ASP A 188 29.66 17.48 14.31
C ASP A 188 28.60 18.39 13.64
N PHE A 189 27.46 17.81 13.27
CA PHE A 189 26.34 18.48 12.61
C PHE A 189 25.20 18.85 13.56
N ARG A 190 25.37 18.63 14.88
CA ARG A 190 24.34 18.86 15.91
C ARG A 190 23.05 18.05 15.69
N ILE A 191 23.17 16.88 15.05
CA ILE A 191 22.05 15.94 14.88
C ILE A 191 22.19 14.81 15.90
N VAL A 192 21.14 14.59 16.67
CA VAL A 192 21.08 13.54 17.69
C VAL A 192 20.47 12.29 17.08
N LEU A 193 21.17 11.17 17.21
CA LEU A 193 20.69 9.85 16.80
C LEU A 193 20.24 9.08 18.03
N GLU A 194 18.97 8.68 18.06
CA GLU A 194 18.43 7.87 19.16
C GLU A 194 18.74 6.39 18.99
N ASP A 195 18.57 5.90 17.75
CA ASP A 195 18.76 4.50 17.43
C ASP A 195 19.26 4.33 16.00
N VAL A 196 20.13 3.33 15.82
CA VAL A 196 20.61 2.91 14.51
C VAL A 196 20.50 1.39 14.48
N SER A 197 19.80 0.86 13.48
CA SER A 197 19.60 -0.57 13.30
C SER A 197 19.75 -0.97 11.84
N ILE A 198 20.41 -2.10 11.59
CA ILE A 198 20.38 -2.75 10.28
C ILE A 198 18.97 -3.33 10.11
N THR A 199 18.26 -2.99 9.04
CA THR A 199 16.95 -3.56 8.72
C THR A 199 17.09 -4.73 7.76
N HIS A 200 17.70 -4.48 6.60
CA HIS A 200 17.93 -5.47 5.56
C HIS A 200 19.43 -5.62 5.28
N LEU A 201 19.85 -6.86 5.08
CA LEU A 201 21.19 -7.21 4.64
C LEU A 201 21.06 -8.31 3.59
N SER A 202 21.58 -8.05 2.39
CA SER A 202 21.56 -9.03 1.31
C SER A 202 22.92 -9.10 0.63
N PHE A 203 23.33 -10.33 0.30
CA PHE A 203 24.51 -10.62 -0.51
C PHE A 203 24.10 -10.85 -1.97
N SER A 204 25.07 -11.06 -2.86
CA SER A 204 24.76 -11.52 -4.21
C SER A 204 24.09 -12.90 -4.18
N THR A 205 23.28 -13.18 -5.20
CA THR A 205 22.57 -14.45 -5.36
C THR A 205 23.54 -15.63 -5.44
N GLU A 206 24.68 -15.44 -6.11
CA GLU A 206 25.72 -16.46 -6.31
C GLU A 206 26.41 -16.79 -4.98
N TYR A 207 26.72 -15.77 -4.17
CA TYR A 207 27.34 -15.97 -2.87
C TYR A 207 26.41 -16.69 -1.90
N THR A 208 25.12 -16.30 -1.89
CA THR A 208 24.11 -16.94 -1.05
C THR A 208 23.97 -18.43 -1.42
N ALA A 209 23.86 -18.75 -2.70
CA ALA A 209 23.79 -20.12 -3.18
C ALA A 209 25.06 -20.93 -2.82
N ALA A 210 26.24 -20.32 -2.93
CA ALA A 210 27.50 -20.98 -2.56
C ALA A 210 27.61 -21.26 -1.04
N VAL A 211 27.13 -20.34 -0.19
CA VAL A 211 27.10 -20.54 1.26
C VAL A 211 26.12 -21.64 1.65
N GLU A 212 24.93 -21.65 1.06
CA GLU A 212 23.95 -22.71 1.27
C GLU A 212 24.48 -24.08 0.82
N ALA A 213 25.08 -24.15 -0.37
CA ALA A 213 25.70 -25.38 -0.87
C ALA A 213 26.83 -25.87 0.06
N LYS A 214 27.66 -24.96 0.58
CA LYS A 214 28.69 -25.29 1.57
C LYS A 214 28.09 -25.83 2.86
N GLN A 215 26.99 -25.25 3.35
CA GLN A 215 26.29 -25.75 4.54
C GLN A 215 25.71 -27.14 4.31
N VAL A 216 25.08 -27.39 3.16
CA VAL A 216 24.57 -28.72 2.79
C VAL A 216 25.71 -29.74 2.74
N ALA A 217 26.81 -29.43 2.06
CA ALA A 217 27.97 -30.33 1.98
C ALA A 217 28.58 -30.62 3.37
N GLN A 218 28.65 -29.61 4.25
CA GLN A 218 29.12 -29.77 5.62
C GLN A 218 28.19 -30.70 6.43
N GLN A 219 26.88 -30.51 6.33
CA GLN A 219 25.88 -31.36 6.98
C GLN A 219 25.91 -32.79 6.44
N GLU A 220 26.09 -32.96 5.13
CA GLU A 220 26.24 -34.28 4.50
C GLU A 220 27.50 -34.99 4.98
N ALA A 221 28.62 -34.28 5.09
CA ALA A 221 29.86 -34.84 5.62
C ALA A 221 29.71 -35.25 7.11
N GLU A 222 29.05 -34.43 7.92
CA GLU A 222 28.74 -34.75 9.32
C GLU A 222 27.80 -35.97 9.42
N ARG A 223 26.78 -36.04 8.57
CA ARG A 223 25.88 -37.19 8.50
C ARG A 223 26.61 -38.46 8.07
N ALA A 224 27.48 -38.38 7.07
CA ALA A 224 28.28 -39.52 6.62
C ALA A 224 29.20 -40.03 7.74
N ARG A 225 29.85 -39.12 8.48
CA ARG A 225 30.63 -39.47 9.67
C ARG A 225 29.78 -40.17 10.73
N TYR A 226 28.59 -39.66 11.01
CA TYR A 226 27.67 -40.27 11.97
C TYR A 226 27.21 -41.67 11.53
N ILE A 227 26.95 -41.89 10.23
CA ILE A 227 26.59 -43.21 9.70
C ILE A 227 27.74 -44.21 9.88
N VAL A 228 28.97 -43.79 9.57
CA VAL A 228 30.16 -44.63 9.75
C VAL A 228 30.36 -44.96 11.23
N GLU A 229 30.22 -43.98 12.12
CA GLU A 229 30.33 -44.18 13.56
C GLU A 229 29.24 -45.13 14.07
N LYS A 230 28.00 -44.94 13.65
CA LYS A 230 26.88 -45.84 13.97
C LYS A 230 27.17 -47.28 13.52
N ALA A 231 27.64 -47.46 12.29
CA ALA A 231 27.98 -48.78 11.76
C ALA A 231 29.14 -49.44 12.55
N LEU A 232 30.13 -48.66 12.98
CA LEU A 232 31.20 -49.17 13.85
C LEU A 232 30.70 -49.61 15.22
N GLN A 233 29.79 -48.83 15.83
CA GLN A 233 29.19 -49.19 17.11
C GLN A 233 28.28 -50.42 16.99
N GLU A 234 27.48 -50.52 15.94
CA GLU A 234 26.67 -51.70 15.64
C GLU A 234 27.55 -52.94 15.43
N LYS A 235 28.65 -52.82 14.67
CA LYS A 235 29.63 -53.91 14.51
C LYS A 235 30.21 -54.36 15.85
N LYS A 236 30.61 -53.43 16.71
CA LYS A 236 31.12 -53.76 18.06
C LYS A 236 30.05 -54.47 18.90
N SER A 237 28.81 -53.97 18.87
CA SER A 237 27.67 -54.58 19.56
C SER A 237 27.42 -56.01 19.09
N ILE A 238 27.44 -56.27 17.78
CA ILE A 238 27.27 -57.61 17.21
C ILE A 238 28.40 -58.55 17.63
N ILE A 239 29.66 -58.11 17.58
CA ILE A 239 30.81 -58.93 18.01
C ILE A 239 30.69 -59.29 19.48
N VAL A 240 30.39 -58.31 20.35
CA VAL A 240 30.21 -58.55 21.79
C VAL A 240 29.03 -59.49 22.04
N LYS A 241 27.91 -59.31 21.32
CA LYS A 241 26.74 -60.18 21.42
C LYS A 241 27.06 -61.60 20.96
N ALA A 242 27.70 -61.77 19.81
CA ALA A 242 28.10 -63.08 19.26
C ALA A 242 29.11 -63.79 20.17
N GLN A 243 30.08 -63.07 20.75
CA GLN A 243 30.99 -63.62 21.76
C GLN A 243 30.23 -64.04 23.03
N GLY A 244 29.27 -63.23 23.47
CA GLY A 244 28.39 -63.54 24.60
C GLY A 244 27.56 -64.80 24.34
N GLU A 245 26.96 -64.92 23.16
CA GLU A 245 26.18 -66.08 22.72
C GLU A 245 27.05 -67.33 22.56
N ALA A 246 28.23 -67.22 21.93
CA ALA A 246 29.17 -68.33 21.79
C ALA A 246 29.62 -68.84 23.16
N LYS A 247 29.95 -67.94 24.08
CA LYS A 247 30.35 -68.29 25.45
C LYS A 247 29.17 -68.88 26.24
N ALA A 248 27.96 -68.35 26.06
CA ALA A 248 26.76 -68.90 26.65
C ALA A 248 26.46 -70.31 26.12
N ALA A 249 26.54 -70.53 24.81
CA ALA A 249 26.37 -71.83 24.17
C ALA A 249 27.42 -72.84 24.61
N GLU A 250 28.69 -72.42 24.77
CA GLU A 250 29.76 -73.27 25.32
C GLU A 250 29.45 -73.67 26.77
N LEU A 251 29.02 -72.73 27.62
CA LEU A 251 28.65 -73.01 29.01
C LEU A 251 27.44 -73.92 29.12
N VAL A 252 26.41 -73.70 28.29
CA VAL A 252 25.22 -74.55 28.20
C VAL A 252 25.62 -75.95 27.68
N GLY A 253 26.48 -76.03 26.67
CA GLY A 253 27.02 -77.28 26.14
C GLY A 253 27.77 -78.08 27.21
N LYS A 254 28.65 -77.42 27.99
CA LYS A 254 29.31 -78.04 29.15
C LYS A 254 28.31 -78.50 30.20
N ALA A 255 27.28 -77.72 30.50
CA ALA A 255 26.23 -78.11 31.44
C ALA A 255 25.43 -79.34 30.96
N ILE A 256 25.13 -79.43 29.65
CA ILE A 256 24.48 -80.59 29.02
C ILE A 256 25.36 -81.83 29.09
N GLN A 257 26.65 -81.71 28.75
CA GLN A 257 27.62 -82.82 28.82
C GLN A 257 27.72 -83.37 30.25
N ASN A 258 27.70 -82.49 31.25
CA ASN A 258 27.80 -82.88 32.66
C ASN A 258 26.50 -83.50 33.21
N ASN A 259 25.33 -83.22 32.62
CA ASN A 259 24.05 -83.73 33.12
C ASN A 259 23.05 -84.03 31.98
N PRO A 260 22.87 -85.31 31.58
CA PRO A 260 21.91 -85.68 30.52
C PRO A 260 20.45 -85.44 30.90
N GLY A 261 20.13 -85.21 32.18
CA GLY A 261 18.79 -84.81 32.62
C GLY A 261 18.40 -83.38 32.20
N PHE A 262 19.38 -82.53 31.88
CA PHE A 262 19.12 -81.13 31.50
C PHE A 262 18.38 -80.99 30.16
N ILE A 263 18.72 -81.82 29.17
CA ILE A 263 18.01 -81.84 27.87
C ILE A 263 16.54 -82.26 28.07
N LYS A 264 16.28 -83.25 28.93
CA LYS A 264 14.93 -83.70 29.23
C LYS A 264 14.11 -82.60 29.91
N LEU A 265 14.70 -81.91 30.89
CA LEU A 265 14.05 -80.77 31.55
C LEU A 265 13.76 -79.64 30.56
N ARG A 266 14.71 -79.29 29.69
CA ARG A 266 14.51 -78.26 28.66
C ARG A 266 13.42 -78.64 27.67
N LYS A 267 13.36 -79.89 27.21
CA LYS A 267 12.26 -80.36 26.36
C LYS A 267 10.89 -80.18 27.04
N ILE A 268 10.79 -80.48 28.34
CA ILE A 268 9.55 -80.28 29.12
C ILE A 268 9.21 -78.78 29.27
N GLU A 269 10.20 -77.93 29.52
CA GLU A 269 9.99 -76.48 29.62
C GLU A 269 9.55 -75.85 28.28
N THR A 270 10.22 -76.19 27.18
CA THR A 270 9.85 -75.73 25.84
C THR A 270 8.46 -76.22 25.45
N ALA A 271 8.14 -77.48 25.74
CA ALA A 271 6.80 -78.04 25.57
C ALA A 271 5.73 -77.25 26.36
N LYS A 272 6.02 -76.90 27.62
CA LYS A 272 5.14 -76.07 28.45
C LYS A 272 4.97 -74.65 27.87
N GLU A 273 6.04 -74.04 27.37
CA GLU A 273 5.99 -72.71 26.77
C GLU A 273 5.17 -72.71 25.48
N ILE A 274 5.42 -73.66 24.58
CA ILE A 274 4.62 -73.88 23.35
C ILE A 274 3.15 -74.11 23.70
N ALA A 275 2.86 -74.98 24.67
CA ALA A 275 1.49 -75.20 25.12
C ALA A 275 0.82 -73.90 25.62
N SER A 276 1.57 -73.05 26.34
CA SER A 276 1.08 -71.78 26.84
C SER A 276 0.84 -70.73 25.75
N THR A 277 1.68 -70.68 24.70
CA THR A 277 1.52 -69.75 23.57
C THR A 277 0.37 -70.19 22.67
N VAL A 278 0.25 -71.49 22.40
CA VAL A 278 -0.88 -72.09 21.64
C VAL A 278 -2.20 -71.87 22.38
N ALA A 279 -2.24 -72.03 23.70
CA ALA A 279 -3.45 -71.79 24.50
C ALA A 279 -3.91 -70.31 24.46
N ARG A 280 -3.00 -69.35 24.23
CA ARG A 280 -3.31 -67.91 24.15
C ARG A 280 -3.64 -67.42 22.74
N ALA A 281 -3.27 -68.16 21.69
CA ALA A 281 -3.53 -67.76 20.32
C ALA A 281 -5.04 -67.78 20.00
N GLN A 282 -5.55 -66.72 19.35
CA GLN A 282 -6.99 -66.62 19.05
C GLN A 282 -7.47 -67.54 17.91
N ASN A 283 -6.56 -67.97 17.03
CA ASN A 283 -6.84 -68.95 15.99
C ASN A 283 -6.53 -70.36 16.52
N LYS A 284 -7.57 -71.14 16.82
CA LYS A 284 -7.45 -72.53 17.27
C LYS A 284 -7.12 -73.43 16.07
N ILE A 285 -5.83 -73.61 15.80
CA ILE A 285 -5.34 -74.62 14.85
C ILE A 285 -5.14 -75.91 15.65
N TYR A 286 -5.80 -77.00 15.25
CA TYR A 286 -5.55 -78.32 15.81
C TYR A 286 -4.21 -78.82 15.27
N LEU A 287 -3.19 -78.79 16.11
CA LEU A 287 -1.85 -79.32 15.83
C LEU A 287 -1.73 -80.69 16.50
N SER A 288 -1.22 -81.69 15.78
CA SER A 288 -0.98 -83.02 16.33
C SER A 288 0.16 -82.97 17.34
N SER A 289 0.13 -83.85 18.35
CA SER A 289 1.16 -83.92 19.39
C SER A 289 2.58 -84.12 18.83
N ASP A 290 2.70 -84.78 17.68
CA ASP A 290 3.97 -84.97 16.97
C ASP A 290 4.49 -83.66 16.36
N SER A 291 3.61 -82.83 15.80
CA SER A 291 3.98 -81.52 15.25
C SER A 291 4.42 -80.50 16.33
N LEU A 292 4.00 -80.70 17.58
CA LEU A 292 4.37 -79.86 18.73
C LEU A 292 5.60 -80.38 19.48
N LEU A 293 6.25 -81.45 19.00
CA LEU A 293 7.35 -82.14 19.69
C LEU A 293 6.99 -82.51 21.16
N LEU A 294 5.70 -82.69 21.43
CA LEU A 294 5.17 -82.99 22.77
C LEU A 294 5.34 -84.48 23.11
N ASN A 295 5.72 -85.29 22.12
CA ASN A 295 5.91 -86.73 22.24
C ASN A 295 7.28 -87.04 22.87
N LEU A 296 7.35 -86.95 24.21
CA LEU A 296 8.56 -87.20 25.00
C LEU A 296 8.96 -88.70 25.08
N LEU A 297 8.28 -89.60 24.36
CA LEU A 297 8.40 -91.06 24.51
C LEU A 297 8.47 -91.86 23.18
N GLY A 298 8.54 -91.21 22.01
CA GLY A 298 8.64 -91.88 20.68
C GLY A 298 10.03 -91.81 20.06
N GLY A 299 10.48 -92.91 19.46
CA GLY A 299 11.82 -93.09 18.88
C GLY A 299 12.09 -92.34 17.57
N GLU A 300 13.35 -92.44 17.14
CA GLU A 300 13.98 -91.86 15.94
C GLU A 300 13.21 -92.15 14.65
N GLU A 301 12.92 -91.11 13.83
CA GLU A 301 12.81 -91.21 12.37
C GLU A 301 12.73 -89.80 11.72
N GLU A 302 13.45 -89.64 10.61
CA GLU A 302 13.53 -88.46 9.73
C GLU A 302 12.31 -88.40 8.80
N ASP A 303 11.76 -87.21 8.54
CA ASP A 303 10.80 -87.01 7.44
C ASP A 303 11.01 -85.65 6.75
N ASP A 304 11.48 -85.72 5.50
CA ASP A 304 11.51 -84.64 4.51
C ASP A 304 10.12 -84.51 3.86
N VAL A 305 9.46 -83.37 3.99
CA VAL A 305 8.25 -83.05 3.19
C VAL A 305 8.35 -81.63 2.61
N LEU A 306 8.63 -81.56 1.30
CA LEU A 306 8.56 -80.35 0.48
C LEU A 306 7.10 -80.01 0.14
N MET A 307 6.66 -78.79 0.49
CA MET A 307 5.39 -78.20 0.03
C MET A 307 5.63 -77.28 -1.19
N ASP A 308 4.89 -77.49 -2.29
CA ASP A 308 4.90 -76.64 -3.48
C ASP A 308 4.13 -75.31 -3.25
N SER A 309 4.84 -74.19 -3.39
CA SER A 309 4.40 -72.82 -3.06
C SER A 309 3.93 -72.00 -4.27
N SER A 310 3.82 -72.62 -5.44
CA SER A 310 3.49 -71.94 -6.70
C SER A 310 1.97 -71.74 -6.91
N SER A 311 1.15 -72.71 -6.51
CA SER A 311 -0.29 -72.73 -6.82
C SER A 311 -1.15 -71.73 -6.02
N LEU A 312 -0.72 -71.32 -4.82
CA LEU A 312 -1.43 -70.34 -3.99
C LEU A 312 -1.18 -68.87 -4.42
N ARG A 313 -0.07 -68.58 -5.11
CA ARG A 313 0.28 -67.20 -5.52
C ARG A 313 -0.46 -66.74 -6.77
N ASP A 314 -0.93 -67.66 -7.60
CA ASP A 314 -1.56 -67.33 -8.88
C ASP A 314 -3.09 -67.14 -8.74
N ALA A 315 -3.73 -67.86 -7.81
CA ALA A 315 -5.14 -67.67 -7.48
C ALA A 315 -5.44 -66.29 -6.87
N PHE A 316 -4.52 -65.73 -6.07
CA PHE A 316 -4.70 -64.41 -5.46
C PHE A 316 -4.44 -63.26 -6.45
N ARG A 317 -3.52 -63.42 -7.42
CA ARG A 317 -3.22 -62.39 -8.42
C ARG A 317 -4.34 -62.21 -9.45
N ALA A 318 -5.03 -63.28 -9.84
CA ALA A 318 -6.14 -63.21 -10.79
C ALA A 318 -7.36 -62.44 -10.25
N ARG A 319 -7.65 -62.53 -8.95
CA ARG A 319 -8.83 -61.92 -8.32
C ARG A 319 -8.66 -60.42 -8.04
N ALA A 320 -7.42 -59.95 -7.88
CA ALA A 320 -7.12 -58.53 -7.65
C ALA A 320 -7.19 -57.70 -8.95
N ALA A 321 -6.84 -58.28 -10.10
CA ALA A 321 -6.82 -57.58 -11.38
C ALA A 321 -8.23 -57.28 -11.94
N ALA A 322 -9.20 -58.19 -11.75
CA ALA A 322 -10.56 -58.04 -12.29
C ALA A 322 -11.35 -56.88 -11.64
N LYS A 323 -11.11 -56.59 -10.36
CA LYS A 323 -11.86 -55.57 -9.60
C LYS A 323 -11.45 -54.13 -9.93
N VAL A 324 -10.27 -53.93 -10.52
CA VAL A 324 -9.72 -52.60 -10.85
C VAL A 324 -10.24 -52.08 -12.18
N GLU A 325 -10.49 -52.95 -13.16
CA GLU A 325 -10.99 -52.55 -14.48
C GLU A 325 -12.48 -52.14 -14.46
N GLU A 326 -13.30 -52.80 -13.65
CA GLU A 326 -14.73 -52.50 -13.52
C GLU A 326 -14.98 -51.09 -12.94
N SER A 327 -14.13 -50.64 -12.02
CA SER A 327 -14.21 -49.30 -11.41
C SER A 327 -13.76 -48.15 -12.33
N LYS A 328 -12.87 -48.41 -13.29
CA LYS A 328 -12.39 -47.39 -14.24
C LYS A 328 -13.38 -47.11 -15.37
N ALA A 329 -14.21 -48.10 -15.73
CA ALA A 329 -15.24 -47.97 -16.76
C ALA A 329 -16.39 -47.05 -16.32
N ALA A 330 -16.81 -47.13 -15.04
CA ALA A 330 -17.90 -46.31 -14.50
C ALA A 330 -17.56 -44.81 -14.47
N VAL A 331 -16.30 -44.46 -14.14
CA VAL A 331 -15.85 -43.06 -14.02
C VAL A 331 -15.69 -42.36 -15.38
N ARG A 332 -15.48 -43.12 -16.48
CA ARG A 332 -15.43 -42.57 -17.83
C ARG A 332 -16.82 -42.20 -18.37
N ALA A 333 -17.84 -43.00 -18.08
CA ALA A 333 -19.21 -42.74 -18.53
C ALA A 333 -19.84 -41.49 -17.90
N GLU A 334 -19.49 -41.20 -16.63
CA GLU A 334 -20.02 -40.03 -15.91
C GLU A 334 -19.41 -38.70 -16.41
N ARG A 335 -18.18 -38.72 -16.91
CA ARG A 335 -17.50 -37.53 -17.49
C ARG A 335 -18.02 -37.13 -18.87
N GLU A 336 -18.69 -38.01 -19.60
CA GLU A 336 -19.26 -37.73 -20.94
C GLU A 336 -20.68 -37.13 -20.87
N ALA A 337 -21.46 -37.46 -19.85
CA ALA A 337 -22.84 -36.98 -19.68
C ALA A 337 -22.96 -35.50 -19.24
N ALA A 338 -21.87 -34.88 -18.78
CA ALA A 338 -21.88 -33.48 -18.30
C ALA A 338 -21.67 -32.42 -19.40
N ARG A 339 -21.42 -32.83 -20.66
CA ARG A 339 -21.04 -31.90 -21.75
C ARG A 339 -22.19 -31.43 -22.66
N TYR A 340 -23.43 -31.85 -22.42
CA TYR A 340 -24.59 -31.52 -23.27
C TYR A 340 -25.85 -31.12 -22.47
N ARG A 341 -25.82 -29.99 -21.75
CA ARG A 341 -27.04 -29.32 -21.31
C ARG A 341 -26.95 -27.80 -21.49
N GLY A 342 -27.51 -27.31 -22.59
CA GLY A 342 -27.91 -25.92 -22.80
C GLY A 342 -29.26 -25.88 -23.52
N ARG A 343 -30.21 -25.05 -23.06
CA ARG A 343 -31.43 -24.71 -23.80
C ARG A 343 -31.73 -23.21 -23.71
N PRO A 344 -32.29 -22.60 -24.79
CA PRO A 344 -32.51 -21.15 -24.89
C PRO A 344 -33.94 -20.70 -24.53
N VAL A 345 -34.06 -19.38 -24.39
CA VAL A 345 -35.21 -18.55 -23.98
C VAL A 345 -36.26 -18.43 -25.11
N ARG A 346 -37.55 -18.44 -24.74
CA ARG A 346 -38.71 -18.25 -25.64
C ARG A 346 -39.40 -16.92 -25.31
N GLY A 347 -39.53 -16.03 -26.29
CA GLY A 347 -40.29 -14.79 -26.16
C GLY A 347 -40.67 -14.20 -27.52
N GLU A 348 -41.88 -14.52 -27.99
CA GLU A 348 -42.54 -13.83 -29.11
C GLU A 348 -44.02 -13.65 -28.77
N LEU A 349 -44.43 -12.41 -28.51
CA LEU A 349 -45.84 -11.98 -28.46
C LEU A 349 -45.93 -10.46 -28.66
N GLY A 350 -46.68 -10.04 -29.69
CA GLY A 350 -47.37 -8.74 -29.74
C GLY A 350 -46.72 -7.61 -30.55
N MET A 351 -46.94 -7.60 -31.87
CA MET A 351 -46.44 -6.60 -32.83
C MET A 351 -47.51 -5.63 -33.37
N ARG A 352 -48.65 -5.43 -32.68
CA ARG A 352 -49.81 -4.72 -33.27
C ARG A 352 -50.37 -3.49 -32.55
N ASP A 353 -49.83 -3.07 -31.42
CA ASP A 353 -50.26 -1.80 -30.80
C ASP A 353 -49.17 -1.23 -29.90
N ARG A 354 -48.26 -0.43 -30.47
CA ARG A 354 -47.34 0.39 -29.68
C ARG A 354 -47.31 1.80 -30.26
N ARG A 355 -48.26 2.64 -29.81
CA ARG A 355 -48.12 4.11 -29.92
C ARG A 355 -46.94 4.54 -29.05
N VAL A 356 -46.25 5.63 -29.43
CA VAL A 356 -45.26 6.26 -28.55
C VAL A 356 -45.94 6.51 -27.20
N GLN A 357 -45.34 6.04 -26.10
CA GLN A 357 -45.90 6.32 -24.77
C GLN A 357 -45.97 7.83 -24.59
N ALA A 358 -47.06 8.36 -24.02
CA ALA A 358 -47.28 9.80 -23.91
C ALA A 358 -46.11 10.55 -23.23
N ALA A 359 -45.32 9.87 -22.41
CA ALA A 359 -44.12 10.43 -21.77
C ALA A 359 -42.92 10.65 -22.72
N GLN A 360 -42.86 9.98 -23.87
CA GLN A 360 -41.72 10.00 -24.82
C GLN A 360 -42.02 10.82 -26.09
N GLU A 361 -43.01 11.71 -26.02
CA GLU A 361 -43.29 12.63 -27.12
C GLU A 361 -42.24 13.77 -27.12
N PRO A 362 -41.69 14.16 -28.29
CA PRO A 362 -40.64 15.18 -28.38
C PRO A 362 -41.07 16.56 -27.85
N GLN A 363 -42.38 16.80 -27.75
CA GLN A 363 -42.96 18.02 -27.19
C GLN A 363 -42.84 18.06 -25.65
N ASN A 364 -42.87 16.90 -25.00
CA ASN A 364 -42.68 16.83 -23.55
C ASN A 364 -41.21 17.04 -23.18
N GLU A 365 -40.28 16.54 -23.98
CA GLU A 365 -38.85 16.85 -23.85
C GLU A 365 -38.57 18.36 -24.01
N LEU A 366 -39.23 19.02 -24.98
CA LEU A 366 -39.13 20.48 -25.14
C LEU A 366 -39.75 21.26 -23.97
N ARG A 367 -40.90 20.81 -23.45
CA ARG A 367 -41.54 21.38 -22.26
C ARG A 367 -40.70 21.18 -21.00
N GLU A 368 -40.08 20.02 -20.85
CA GLU A 368 -39.15 19.75 -19.75
C GLU A 368 -37.95 20.69 -19.78
N LEU A 369 -37.44 21.07 -20.97
CA LEU A 369 -36.35 22.04 -21.09
C LEU A 369 -36.77 23.49 -20.76
N THR A 370 -38.05 23.83 -20.88
CA THR A 370 -38.59 25.17 -20.57
C THR A 370 -39.19 25.29 -19.17
N GLU A 371 -39.63 24.18 -18.58
CA GLU A 371 -40.28 24.14 -17.26
C GLU A 371 -39.33 23.70 -16.14
N ASN A 372 -38.36 22.81 -16.41
CA ASN A 372 -37.33 22.49 -15.42
C ASN A 372 -36.33 23.65 -15.29
N GLY A 373 -35.71 23.82 -14.12
CA GLY A 373 -34.85 24.95 -13.76
C GLY A 373 -33.59 25.21 -14.62
N ASP A 374 -33.44 24.54 -15.77
CA ASP A 374 -32.35 24.67 -16.76
C ASP A 374 -32.72 25.63 -17.92
N ASN A 375 -33.43 26.72 -17.62
CA ASN A 375 -33.92 27.75 -18.56
C ASN A 375 -32.83 28.57 -19.28
N TRP A 376 -31.58 28.12 -19.29
CA TRP A 376 -30.42 28.86 -19.77
C TRP A 376 -30.49 29.12 -21.28
N GLY A 377 -31.05 28.19 -22.05
CA GLY A 377 -31.22 28.30 -23.50
C GLY A 377 -32.30 29.30 -23.95
N LEU A 378 -33.12 29.81 -23.03
CA LEU A 378 -34.14 30.83 -23.33
C LEU A 378 -33.60 32.26 -23.23
N LEU A 379 -32.41 32.44 -22.64
CA LEU A 379 -31.84 33.76 -22.44
C LEU A 379 -31.20 34.30 -23.72
N ALA A 380 -31.24 35.62 -23.86
CA ALA A 380 -30.43 36.31 -24.86
C ALA A 380 -28.94 36.10 -24.60
N LEU A 381 -28.14 36.16 -25.66
CA LEU A 381 -26.69 35.97 -25.68
C LEU A 381 -25.92 36.63 -24.50
N PRO A 382 -26.15 37.91 -24.14
CA PRO A 382 -25.43 38.52 -23.01
C PRO A 382 -25.78 37.90 -21.64
N GLY A 383 -27.04 37.52 -21.42
CA GLY A 383 -27.46 36.87 -20.18
C GLY A 383 -26.90 35.45 -20.05
N LEU A 384 -26.77 34.76 -21.17
CA LEU A 384 -26.21 33.41 -21.23
C LEU A 384 -24.68 33.42 -21.01
N LEU A 385 -23.95 34.38 -21.58
CA LEU A 385 -22.53 34.59 -21.29
C LEU A 385 -22.26 34.94 -19.82
N LEU A 386 -23.13 35.73 -19.19
CA LEU A 386 -23.01 36.08 -17.77
C LEU A 386 -23.15 34.84 -16.87
N ARG A 387 -24.03 33.89 -17.23
CA ARG A 387 -24.18 32.62 -16.49
C ARG A 387 -22.96 31.72 -16.63
N PHE A 388 -22.40 31.58 -17.84
CA PHE A 388 -21.14 30.84 -18.02
C PHE A 388 -19.96 31.53 -17.32
N GLY A 389 -19.93 32.87 -17.29
CA GLY A 389 -18.98 33.64 -16.50
C GLY A 389 -19.12 33.41 -14.99
N ALA A 390 -20.34 33.26 -14.48
CA ALA A 390 -20.57 32.91 -13.08
C ALA A 390 -20.11 31.47 -12.75
N VAL A 391 -20.35 30.50 -13.65
CA VAL A 391 -19.83 29.13 -13.52
C VAL A 391 -18.30 29.12 -13.51
N PHE A 392 -17.69 29.88 -14.43
CA PHE A 392 -16.24 30.07 -14.49
C PHE A 392 -15.69 30.64 -13.17
N ALA A 393 -16.27 31.75 -12.69
CA ALA A 393 -15.81 32.42 -11.47
C ALA A 393 -15.97 31.53 -10.22
N PHE A 394 -17.07 30.79 -10.12
CA PHE A 394 -17.31 29.86 -9.02
C PHE A 394 -16.31 28.69 -9.05
N ALA A 395 -16.15 28.02 -10.19
CA ALA A 395 -15.23 26.89 -10.33
C ALA A 395 -13.77 27.30 -10.16
N ALA A 396 -13.35 28.45 -10.72
CA ALA A 396 -12.02 29.00 -10.54
C ALA A 396 -11.76 29.42 -9.08
N GLY A 397 -12.75 30.02 -8.41
CA GLY A 397 -12.66 30.41 -7.00
C GLY A 397 -12.50 29.20 -6.08
N VAL A 398 -13.30 28.15 -6.30
CA VAL A 398 -13.15 26.88 -5.55
C VAL A 398 -11.79 26.25 -5.81
N ALA A 399 -11.34 26.19 -7.07
CA ALA A 399 -10.03 25.65 -7.41
C ALA A 399 -8.88 26.45 -6.76
N ALA A 400 -8.97 27.78 -6.70
CA ALA A 400 -7.98 28.62 -6.03
C ALA A 400 -7.85 28.28 -4.53
N LEU A 401 -8.97 28.07 -3.84
CA LEU A 401 -8.95 27.64 -2.42
C LEU A 401 -8.27 26.28 -2.22
N PHE A 402 -8.46 25.34 -3.15
CA PHE A 402 -7.78 24.04 -3.09
C PHE A 402 -6.29 24.14 -3.42
N VAL A 403 -5.89 24.95 -4.40
CA VAL A 403 -4.49 25.18 -4.76
C VAL A 403 -3.74 25.84 -3.60
N ASP A 404 -4.35 26.84 -2.96
CA ASP A 404 -3.75 27.54 -1.81
C ASP A 404 -3.60 26.62 -0.58
N ASN A 405 -4.57 25.72 -0.37
CA ASN A 405 -4.51 24.74 0.71
C ASN A 405 -3.51 23.61 0.40
N TYR A 406 -3.37 23.21 -0.87
CA TYR A 406 -2.42 22.18 -1.31
C TYR A 406 -0.95 22.58 -1.07
N ASP A 407 -0.58 23.84 -1.34
CA ASP A 407 0.74 24.40 -1.00
C ASP A 407 1.05 24.33 0.51
N THR A 408 0.01 24.37 1.36
CA THR A 408 0.16 24.30 2.81
C THR A 408 0.43 22.87 3.30
N TYR A 409 0.07 21.83 2.52
CA TYR A 409 0.26 20.42 2.88
C TYR A 409 1.49 19.77 2.22
N ASN A 410 1.92 20.24 1.04
CA ASN A 410 3.07 19.69 0.32
C ASN A 410 4.17 20.76 0.19
N GLU A 411 5.18 20.70 1.07
CA GLU A 411 6.41 21.52 1.05
C GLU A 411 7.27 21.37 -0.22
N LEU A 412 6.85 20.55 -1.20
CA LEU A 412 7.65 20.15 -2.37
C LEU A 412 7.48 21.05 -3.61
N VAL A 413 6.52 21.98 -3.66
CA VAL A 413 6.27 22.80 -4.87
C VAL A 413 5.96 24.25 -4.50
N ASP A 414 6.98 25.10 -4.42
CA ASP A 414 6.80 26.56 -4.38
C ASP A 414 6.30 27.05 -5.75
N LEU A 415 4.97 27.08 -5.94
CA LEU A 415 4.36 27.51 -7.19
C LEU A 415 4.21 29.04 -7.21
N ALA A 416 4.88 29.71 -8.16
CA ALA A 416 4.74 31.16 -8.34
C ALA A 416 3.26 31.57 -8.51
N PHE A 417 2.89 32.75 -8.03
CA PHE A 417 1.52 33.29 -8.09
C PHE A 417 0.89 33.19 -9.48
N SER A 418 1.67 33.42 -10.54
CA SER A 418 1.23 33.31 -11.94
C SER A 418 0.78 31.89 -12.32
N LYS A 419 1.49 30.86 -11.84
CA LYS A 419 1.18 29.45 -12.10
C LYS A 419 -0.07 29.00 -11.33
N ARG A 420 -0.27 29.49 -10.09
CA ARG A 420 -1.48 29.25 -9.29
C ARG A 420 -2.72 29.84 -9.94
N ALA A 421 -2.63 31.10 -10.39
CA ALA A 421 -3.71 31.76 -11.10
C ALA A 421 -4.02 31.09 -12.46
N ALA A 422 -3.00 30.61 -13.18
CA ALA A 422 -3.19 29.91 -14.45
C ALA A 422 -3.90 28.55 -14.27
N LEU A 423 -3.57 27.80 -13.22
CA LEU A 423 -4.24 26.53 -12.91
C LEU A 423 -5.71 26.70 -12.52
N SER A 424 -6.02 27.66 -11.65
CA SER A 424 -7.41 27.90 -11.23
C SER A 424 -8.27 28.42 -12.38
N ALA A 425 -7.71 29.27 -13.25
CA ALA A 425 -8.38 29.74 -14.46
C ALA A 425 -8.65 28.60 -15.46
N LEU A 426 -7.73 27.65 -15.62
CA LEU A 426 -7.92 26.48 -16.50
C LEU A 426 -9.06 25.58 -16.00
N VAL A 427 -9.14 25.33 -14.69
CA VAL A 427 -10.25 24.58 -14.09
C VAL A 427 -11.58 25.32 -14.26
N GLY A 428 -11.60 26.63 -14.07
CA GLY A 428 -12.80 27.44 -14.36
C GLY A 428 -13.26 27.31 -15.81
N ALA A 429 -12.31 27.35 -16.75
CA ALA A 429 -12.58 27.25 -18.18
C ALA A 429 -13.17 25.88 -18.56
N THR A 430 -12.63 24.77 -18.05
CA THR A 430 -13.16 23.44 -18.37
C THR A 430 -14.59 23.22 -17.88
N PHE A 431 -14.93 23.69 -16.67
CA PHE A 431 -16.29 23.61 -16.14
C PHE A 431 -17.29 24.49 -16.91
N SER A 432 -16.89 25.70 -17.31
CA SER A 432 -17.72 26.56 -18.15
C SER A 432 -17.93 25.96 -19.55
N LEU A 433 -16.90 25.37 -20.15
CA LEU A 433 -16.97 24.71 -21.46
C LEU A 433 -17.83 23.44 -21.41
N GLY A 434 -17.69 22.62 -20.36
CA GLY A 434 -18.52 21.44 -20.15
C GLY A 434 -20.00 21.79 -19.96
N SER A 435 -20.29 22.86 -19.22
CA SER A 435 -21.66 23.36 -19.05
C SER A 435 -22.24 23.88 -20.37
N ALA A 436 -21.45 24.59 -21.18
CA ALA A 436 -21.87 25.05 -22.50
C ALA A 436 -22.05 23.88 -23.49
N ALA A 437 -21.18 22.88 -23.45
CA ALA A 437 -21.28 21.66 -24.27
C ALA A 437 -22.53 20.84 -23.91
N ARG A 438 -22.84 20.71 -22.62
CA ARG A 438 -24.05 20.05 -22.14
C ARG A 438 -25.30 20.75 -22.65
N LEU A 439 -25.37 22.08 -22.53
CA LEU A 439 -26.49 22.88 -23.03
C LEU A 439 -26.64 22.69 -24.55
N LEU A 440 -25.54 22.78 -25.29
CA LEU A 440 -25.54 22.56 -26.74
C LEU A 440 -26.04 21.16 -27.12
N ALA A 441 -25.60 20.12 -26.39
CA ALA A 441 -26.02 18.75 -26.62
C ALA A 441 -27.52 18.55 -26.36
N GLN A 442 -28.06 19.12 -25.29
CA GLN A 442 -29.50 19.08 -24.97
C GLN A 442 -30.35 19.73 -26.07
N TRP A 443 -29.96 20.91 -26.56
CA TRP A 443 -30.68 21.60 -27.64
C TRP A 443 -30.48 20.92 -29.00
N ASN A 444 -29.32 20.31 -29.26
CA ASN A 444 -29.10 19.49 -30.46
C ASN A 444 -29.95 18.21 -30.45
N TYR A 445 -30.10 17.58 -29.27
CA TYR A 445 -30.92 16.39 -29.09
C TYR A 445 -32.38 16.69 -29.42
N VAL A 446 -32.99 17.68 -28.74
CA VAL A 446 -34.39 18.06 -28.97
C VAL A 446 -34.61 18.57 -30.40
N ALA A 447 -33.64 19.30 -30.97
CA ALA A 447 -33.67 19.70 -32.38
C ALA A 447 -33.77 18.49 -33.33
N SER A 448 -32.92 17.47 -33.16
CA SER A 448 -32.93 16.27 -34.01
C SER A 448 -34.23 15.49 -33.88
N ARG A 449 -34.79 15.42 -32.67
CA ARG A 449 -36.05 14.72 -32.37
C ARG A 449 -37.27 15.40 -32.99
N LEU A 450 -37.27 16.72 -33.09
CA LEU A 450 -38.35 17.49 -33.72
C LEU A 450 -38.21 17.52 -35.26
N SER A 451 -36.98 17.59 -35.79
CA SER A 451 -36.74 17.64 -37.24
C SER A 451 -36.92 16.29 -37.93
N ASP A 452 -36.62 15.18 -37.25
CA ASP A 452 -36.64 13.86 -37.86
C ASP A 452 -38.05 13.27 -37.93
N LYS A 453 -38.39 12.71 -39.10
CA LYS A 453 -39.64 11.97 -39.32
C LYS A 453 -39.64 10.58 -38.67
N THR A 454 -38.48 10.09 -38.24
CA THR A 454 -38.30 8.77 -37.61
C THR A 454 -37.75 8.92 -36.21
N LEU A 455 -38.47 8.43 -35.21
CA LEU A 455 -38.05 8.42 -33.81
C LEU A 455 -37.40 7.08 -33.45
N TYR A 456 -36.32 7.16 -32.67
CA TYR A 456 -35.66 6.02 -32.03
C TYR A 456 -36.07 5.94 -30.56
N PHE A 457 -36.32 4.75 -30.02
CA PHE A 457 -36.62 4.59 -28.60
C PHE A 457 -35.32 4.49 -27.79
N GLU A 458 -35.13 5.37 -26.82
CA GLU A 458 -33.97 5.38 -25.93
C GLU A 458 -34.40 4.93 -24.51
N GLU A 459 -34.14 3.63 -24.25
CA GLU A 459 -33.94 2.95 -22.96
C GLU A 459 -35.08 2.32 -22.11
N THR A 460 -34.77 1.06 -21.73
CA THR A 460 -35.35 0.13 -20.74
C THR A 460 -36.71 -0.52 -21.04
N GLY A 461 -36.75 -1.30 -22.11
CA GLY A 461 -37.84 -2.27 -22.30
C GLY A 461 -37.59 -3.22 -23.46
N TRP A 462 -38.55 -4.09 -23.73
CA TRP A 462 -38.58 -5.02 -24.90
C TRP A 462 -38.74 -4.28 -26.26
N ALA A 463 -38.33 -3.02 -26.34
CA ALA A 463 -38.56 -2.09 -27.44
C ALA A 463 -37.30 -1.29 -27.81
N ASP A 464 -36.12 -1.78 -27.46
CA ASP A 464 -34.86 -1.14 -27.82
C ASP A 464 -34.56 -1.33 -29.31
N GLY A 465 -34.14 -0.27 -30.01
CA GLY A 465 -33.79 -0.29 -31.44
C GLY A 465 -34.93 -0.22 -32.47
N PHE A 466 -36.19 -0.04 -32.04
CA PHE A 466 -37.31 0.12 -32.98
C PHE A 466 -37.37 1.55 -33.55
N ARG A 467 -37.66 1.67 -34.85
CA ARG A 467 -37.87 2.95 -35.55
C ARG A 467 -39.35 3.16 -35.79
N LEU A 468 -39.91 4.24 -35.25
CA LEU A 468 -41.29 4.62 -35.48
C LEU A 468 -41.35 5.83 -36.41
N GLN A 469 -42.09 5.71 -37.51
CA GLN A 469 -42.31 6.81 -38.45
C GLN A 469 -43.50 7.65 -37.96
N LYS A 470 -43.29 8.96 -37.78
CA LYS A 470 -44.32 9.88 -37.30
C LYS A 470 -45.45 10.00 -38.34
N PRO A 471 -46.74 9.98 -37.93
CA PRO A 471 -47.85 10.38 -38.79
C PRO A 471 -47.66 11.79 -39.35
N ASP A 472 -48.06 12.03 -40.61
CA ASP A 472 -47.77 13.28 -41.33
C ASP A 472 -48.26 14.55 -40.60
N ASN A 473 -49.41 14.47 -39.92
CA ASN A 473 -49.95 15.59 -39.12
C ASN A 473 -49.09 15.95 -37.90
N THR A 474 -48.51 14.95 -37.22
CA THR A 474 -47.61 15.15 -36.08
C THR A 474 -46.23 15.63 -36.53
N ALA A 475 -45.71 15.10 -37.64
CA ALA A 475 -44.45 15.52 -38.22
C ALA A 475 -44.50 16.99 -38.66
N PHE A 476 -45.60 17.44 -39.27
CA PHE A 476 -45.76 18.84 -39.68
C PHE A 476 -45.83 19.80 -38.49
N ARG A 477 -46.53 19.42 -37.41
CA ARG A 477 -46.58 20.21 -36.17
C ARG A 477 -45.23 20.33 -35.50
N ASP A 478 -44.48 19.23 -35.39
CA ASP A 478 -43.15 19.21 -34.78
C ASP A 478 -42.14 20.04 -35.60
N GLN A 479 -42.28 20.02 -36.93
CA GLN A 479 -41.46 20.83 -37.83
C GLN A 479 -41.72 22.34 -37.66
N LEU A 480 -42.98 22.76 -37.51
CA LEU A 480 -43.34 24.15 -37.19
C LEU A 480 -42.75 24.60 -35.85
N LEU A 481 -42.85 23.75 -34.80
CA LEU A 481 -42.25 24.04 -33.50
C LEU A 481 -40.72 24.16 -33.56
N TYR A 482 -40.08 23.34 -34.41
CA TYR A 482 -38.65 23.43 -34.63
C TYR A 482 -38.25 24.77 -35.27
N ASP A 483 -38.94 25.16 -36.34
CA ASP A 483 -38.63 26.37 -37.10
C ASP A 483 -38.88 27.65 -36.29
N ASP A 484 -39.99 27.72 -35.54
CA ASP A 484 -40.38 28.92 -34.78
C ASP A 484 -39.64 29.06 -33.44
N GLU A 485 -39.48 27.98 -32.67
CA GLU A 485 -38.98 28.06 -31.30
C GLU A 485 -37.55 27.55 -31.10
N VAL A 486 -37.16 26.47 -31.78
CA VAL A 486 -35.92 25.74 -31.48
C VAL A 486 -34.74 26.24 -32.33
N ALA A 487 -34.95 26.45 -33.62
CA ALA A 487 -33.92 26.90 -34.56
C ALA A 487 -33.22 28.23 -34.15
N PRO A 488 -33.94 29.32 -33.80
CA PRO A 488 -33.28 30.57 -33.40
C PRO A 488 -32.56 30.47 -32.04
N ARG A 489 -33.09 29.69 -31.10
CA ARG A 489 -32.48 29.47 -29.77
C ARG A 489 -31.21 28.62 -29.88
N LYS A 490 -31.26 27.55 -30.68
CA LYS A 490 -30.10 26.71 -30.99
C LYS A 490 -28.95 27.53 -31.59
N ALA A 491 -29.24 28.42 -32.54
CA ALA A 491 -28.23 29.30 -33.13
C ALA A 491 -27.57 30.21 -32.08
N THR A 492 -28.36 30.74 -31.14
CA THR A 492 -27.86 31.56 -30.02
C THR A 492 -26.96 30.76 -29.07
N VAL A 493 -27.36 29.53 -28.71
CA VAL A 493 -26.57 28.62 -27.87
C VAL A 493 -25.28 28.19 -28.58
N GLN A 494 -25.32 27.92 -29.88
CA GLN A 494 -24.14 27.60 -30.71
C GLN A 494 -23.12 28.75 -30.72
N LEU A 495 -23.57 29.98 -30.91
CA LEU A 495 -22.71 31.16 -30.89
C LEU A 495 -22.06 31.33 -29.51
N ALA A 496 -22.83 31.18 -28.44
CA ALA A 496 -22.30 31.27 -27.08
C ALA A 496 -21.29 30.16 -26.77
N PHE A 497 -21.54 28.92 -27.21
CA PHE A 497 -20.58 27.83 -27.08
C PHE A 497 -19.27 28.14 -27.82
N ALA A 498 -19.34 28.68 -29.03
CA ALA A 498 -18.15 29.07 -29.78
C ALA A 498 -17.32 30.15 -29.06
N LEU A 499 -17.97 31.14 -28.44
CA LEU A 499 -17.30 32.17 -27.64
C LEU A 499 -16.64 31.60 -26.37
N VAL A 500 -17.34 30.70 -25.65
CA VAL A 500 -16.78 30.03 -24.46
C VAL A 500 -15.61 29.12 -24.84
N LEU A 501 -15.70 28.42 -25.96
CA LEU A 501 -14.61 27.59 -26.49
C LEU A 501 -13.38 28.44 -26.87
N ALA A 502 -13.59 29.59 -27.50
CA ALA A 502 -12.51 30.54 -27.79
C ALA A 502 -11.84 31.05 -26.49
N ALA A 503 -12.63 31.40 -25.47
CA ALA A 503 -12.10 31.81 -24.17
C ALA A 503 -11.34 30.67 -23.44
N ALA A 504 -11.82 29.44 -23.54
CA ALA A 504 -11.15 28.27 -22.97
C ALA A 504 -9.80 28.00 -23.67
N LEU A 505 -9.74 28.11 -25.00
CA LEU A 505 -8.48 27.99 -25.75
C LEU A 505 -7.47 29.09 -25.39
N LEU A 506 -7.93 30.32 -25.15
CA LEU A 506 -7.07 31.40 -24.65
C LEU A 506 -6.54 31.11 -23.25
N SER A 507 -7.36 30.56 -22.36
CA SER A 507 -6.92 30.16 -21.00
C SER A 507 -5.88 29.02 -21.04
N LEU A 508 -6.04 28.08 -21.98
CA LEU A 508 -5.08 27.01 -22.21
C LEU A 508 -3.76 27.54 -22.79
N ALA A 509 -3.82 28.48 -23.72
CA ALA A 509 -2.63 29.15 -24.25
C ALA A 509 -1.87 29.93 -23.15
N ALA A 510 -2.60 30.64 -22.28
CA ALA A 510 -2.01 31.34 -21.14
C ALA A 510 -1.37 30.36 -20.13
N PHE A 511 -2.01 29.22 -19.86
CA PHE A 511 -1.44 28.17 -19.03
C PHE A 511 -0.12 27.62 -19.62
N VAL A 512 -0.12 27.32 -20.92
CA VAL A 512 1.06 26.81 -21.63
C VAL A 512 2.21 27.83 -21.59
N LEU A 513 1.93 29.12 -21.79
CA LEU A 513 2.94 30.19 -21.70
C LEU A 513 3.55 30.36 -20.30
N VAL A 514 2.77 30.09 -19.24
CA VAL A 514 3.23 30.22 -17.85
C VAL A 514 3.98 28.96 -17.37
N TRP A 515 3.74 27.82 -18.02
CA TRP A 515 4.31 26.52 -17.65
C TRP A 515 5.55 26.12 -18.45
N ILE A 516 5.66 26.58 -19.70
CA ILE A 516 6.87 26.43 -20.51
C ILE A 516 7.91 27.47 -20.02
N PRO A 517 9.15 27.05 -19.69
CA PRO A 517 10.20 27.93 -19.19
C PRO A 517 10.73 28.95 -20.20
#